data_AF-T5KDU1-F1
#
_entry.id   AF-T5KDU1-F1
#
_cell.length_a   1.000
_cell.length_b   1.000
_cell.length_c   1.000
_cell.angle_alpha   90.00
_cell.angle_beta   90.00
_cell.angle_gamma   90.00
#
_symmetry.space_group_name_H-M   'P 1'
#
loop_
_entity.id
_entity.type
_entity.pdbx_description
1 polymer ?
#
loop_
_entity_poly.entity_id
_entity_poly.type
_entity_poly.pdbx_seq_one_letter_code
_entity_poly.pdbx_strand_id
1 'polypeptide(L)'
;MSIRIACFALMVLVQPYGWYTWVFGISAAVLPYIAVVFANAGSDSTETGAESPVQELSAPAPAPIESQPATPPVFTIHEGPKDR
;
A
#
# COMPACT_ATOMS: atom_id res chain seq x y z
N MET A 1 7.69 -11.87 -7.06
CA MET A 1 8.93 -12.43 -6.46
C MET A 1 9.62 -13.46 -7.35
N SER A 2 8.89 -14.24 -8.14
CA SER A 2 9.43 -15.20 -9.11
C SER A 2 10.51 -14.64 -10.05
N ILE A 3 10.31 -13.44 -10.62
CA ILE A 3 11.31 -12.78 -11.50
C ILE A 3 12.66 -12.58 -10.80
N ARG A 4 12.63 -12.17 -9.51
CA ARG A 4 13.86 -12.02 -8.71
C ARG A 4 14.58 -13.36 -8.56
N ILE A 5 13.84 -14.42 -8.24
CA ILE A 5 14.40 -15.77 -8.06
C ILE A 5 15.02 -16.29 -9.37
N ALA A 6 14.36 -16.08 -10.51
CA ALA A 6 14.90 -16.46 -11.82
C ALA A 6 16.22 -15.76 -12.13
N CYS A 7 16.34 -14.46 -11.85
CA CYS A 7 17.60 -13.72 -12.04
C CYS A 7 18.73 -14.28 -11.17
N PHE A 8 18.46 -14.58 -9.90
CA PHE A 8 19.47 -15.20 -9.02
C PHE A 8 19.85 -16.61 -9.46
N ALA A 9 18.88 -17.42 -9.91
CA ALA A 9 19.16 -18.75 -10.45
C ALA A 9 20.08 -18.65 -11.68
N LEU A 10 19.80 -17.73 -12.62
CA LEU A 10 20.66 -17.50 -13.79
C LEU A 10 22.07 -17.07 -13.41
N MET A 11 22.21 -16.23 -12.38
CA MET A 11 23.52 -15.79 -11.87
C MET A 11 24.39 -16.96 -11.37
N VAL A 12 23.78 -18.01 -10.80
CA VAL A 12 24.48 -19.23 -10.32
C VAL A 12 24.71 -20.23 -11.45
N LEU A 13 23.71 -20.44 -12.30
CA LEU A 13 23.73 -21.47 -13.34
C LEU A 13 24.58 -21.08 -14.56
N VAL A 14 24.75 -19.79 -14.85
CA VAL A 14 25.55 -19.31 -15.98
C VAL A 14 27.02 -19.25 -15.60
N GLN A 15 27.80 -20.23 -16.09
CA GLN A 15 29.24 -20.37 -15.90
C GLN A 15 30.02 -20.21 -17.22
N PRO A 16 31.25 -19.67 -17.20
CA PRO A 16 31.98 -19.14 -16.03
C PRO A 16 31.45 -17.78 -15.55
N TYR A 17 31.63 -17.49 -14.26
CA TYR A 17 31.30 -16.17 -13.71
C TYR A 17 32.02 -15.05 -14.45
N GLY A 18 31.30 -13.99 -14.80
CA GLY A 18 31.84 -12.91 -15.60
C GLY A 18 30.86 -11.76 -15.74
N TRP A 19 30.87 -11.11 -16.90
CA TRP A 19 30.03 -9.93 -17.14
C TRP A 19 28.52 -10.23 -17.04
N TYR A 20 28.10 -11.43 -17.44
CA TYR A 20 26.69 -11.87 -17.32
C TYR A 20 26.20 -11.91 -15.87
N THR A 21 27.08 -12.27 -14.93
CA THR A 21 26.75 -12.31 -13.50
C THR A 21 26.33 -10.93 -12.99
N TRP A 22 27.03 -9.88 -13.41
CA TRP A 22 26.67 -8.49 -13.11
C TRP A 22 25.38 -8.04 -13.79
N VAL A 23 25.17 -8.45 -15.05
CA VAL A 23 23.91 -8.17 -15.77
C VAL A 23 22.73 -8.78 -15.02
N PHE A 24 22.79 -10.07 -14.66
CA PHE A 24 21.71 -10.72 -13.90
C PHE A 24 21.52 -10.11 -12.51
N GLY A 25 22.60 -9.70 -11.84
CA GLY A 25 22.53 -9.00 -10.56
C GLY A 25 21.78 -7.67 -10.64
N ILE A 26 22.11 -6.83 -11.62
CA ILE A 26 21.41 -5.55 -11.86
C ILE A 26 19.96 -5.81 -12.27
N SER A 27 19.73 -6.76 -13.18
CA SER A 27 18.40 -7.15 -13.63
C SER A 27 17.52 -7.63 -12.46
N ALA A 28 18.07 -8.34 -11.47
CA ALA A 28 17.34 -8.79 -10.29
C ALA A 28 16.77 -7.62 -9.46
N ALA A 29 17.40 -6.44 -9.50
CA ALA A 29 16.88 -5.23 -8.86
C ALA A 29 15.89 -4.48 -9.76
N VAL A 30 16.22 -4.32 -11.05
CA VAL A 30 15.50 -3.44 -11.99
C VAL A 30 14.23 -4.09 -12.59
N LEU A 31 14.30 -5.34 -13.06
CA LEU A 31 13.16 -6.01 -13.71
C LEU A 31 11.90 -6.09 -12.82
N PRO A 32 12.00 -6.39 -11.51
CA PRO A 32 10.82 -6.42 -10.64
C PRO A 32 10.13 -5.06 -10.52
N TYR A 33 10.89 -3.96 -10.53
CA TYR A 33 10.32 -2.62 -10.52
C TYR A 33 9.52 -2.38 -11.80
N ILE A 34 10.11 -2.67 -12.96
CA ILE A 34 9.44 -2.56 -14.27
C ILE A 34 8.17 -3.42 -14.30
N ALA A 35 8.23 -4.66 -13.82
CA ALA A 35 7.09 -5.57 -13.79
C ALA A 35 5.92 -5.02 -12.96
N VAL A 36 6.21 -4.41 -11.81
CA VAL A 36 5.19 -3.76 -10.97
C VAL A 36 4.62 -2.54 -11.66
N VAL A 37 5.46 -1.70 -12.27
CA VAL A 37 4.98 -0.53 -13.02
C VAL A 37 4.02 -0.95 -14.12
N PHE A 38 4.36 -1.96 -14.94
CA PHE A 38 3.45 -2.44 -15.98
C PHE A 38 2.15 -3.06 -15.42
N ALA A 39 2.23 -3.80 -14.32
CA ALA A 39 1.06 -4.39 -13.70
C ALA A 39 0.11 -3.33 -13.09
N ASN A 40 0.65 -2.23 -12.56
CA ASN A 40 -0.15 -1.21 -11.89
C ASN A 40 -0.57 -0.08 -12.83
N ALA A 41 0.27 0.32 -13.79
CA ALA A 41 -0.02 1.42 -14.71
C ALA A 41 -1.17 1.13 -15.69
N GLY A 42 -1.53 -0.14 -15.92
CA GLY A 42 -2.67 -0.52 -16.76
C GLY A 42 -3.97 -0.80 -15.98
N SER A 43 -3.90 -0.89 -14.64
CA SER A 43 -5.04 -1.32 -13.82
C SER A 43 -5.98 -0.18 -13.40
N ASP A 44 -5.58 1.08 -13.57
CA ASP A 44 -6.43 2.25 -13.28
C ASP A 44 -7.65 2.39 -14.21
N SER A 45 -7.73 1.61 -15.30
CA SER A 45 -8.86 1.66 -16.25
C SER A 45 -9.89 0.54 -16.06
N THR A 46 -9.67 -0.38 -15.12
CA THR A 46 -10.74 -1.29 -14.72
C THR A 46 -11.64 -0.52 -13.76
N GLU A 47 -12.82 -0.13 -14.24
CA GLU A 47 -13.95 0.24 -13.40
C GLU A 47 -14.18 -0.94 -12.45
N THR A 48 -13.50 -0.92 -11.31
CA THR A 48 -13.79 -1.81 -10.20
C THR A 48 -15.10 -1.25 -9.69
N GLY A 49 -16.21 -1.85 -10.14
CA GLY A 49 -17.53 -1.48 -9.67
C GLY A 49 -17.45 -1.36 -8.16
N ALA A 50 -17.88 -0.21 -7.63
CA ALA A 50 -17.77 0.07 -6.21
C ALA A 50 -18.52 -1.03 -5.44
N GLU A 51 -17.78 -2.01 -4.94
CA GLU A 51 -18.32 -3.10 -4.13
C GLU A 51 -18.70 -2.48 -2.78
N SER A 52 -19.98 -2.56 -2.42
CA SER A 52 -20.42 -2.13 -1.10
C SER A 52 -19.71 -2.98 -0.04
N PRO A 53 -19.11 -2.39 1.01
CA PRO A 53 -18.50 -3.16 2.07
C PRO A 53 -19.55 -4.11 2.67
N VAL A 54 -19.36 -5.42 2.52
CA VAL A 54 -20.26 -6.44 3.10
C VAL A 54 -20.13 -6.54 4.62
N GLN A 55 -19.11 -5.91 5.19
CA GLN A 55 -18.81 -5.93 6.61
C GLN A 55 -18.90 -4.53 7.19
N GLU A 56 -20.08 -4.23 7.75
CA GLU A 56 -20.29 -3.00 8.51
C GLU A 56 -19.92 -3.21 9.98
N LEU A 57 -19.29 -2.19 10.57
CA LEU A 57 -19.21 -2.08 12.02
C LEU A 57 -20.60 -1.76 12.54
N SER A 58 -21.08 -2.51 13.54
CA SER A 58 -22.35 -2.19 14.19
C SER A 58 -22.28 -0.78 14.76
N ALA A 59 -23.05 0.14 14.18
CA ALA A 59 -23.23 1.47 14.74
C ALA A 59 -23.84 1.31 16.15
N PRO A 60 -23.36 2.03 17.16
CA PRO A 60 -24.08 2.15 18.42
C PRO A 60 -25.50 2.66 18.14
N ALA A 61 -26.49 2.11 18.86
CA ALA A 61 -27.86 2.59 18.77
C ALA A 61 -27.86 4.12 18.98
N PRO A 62 -28.65 4.89 18.19
CA PRO A 62 -28.74 6.33 18.40
C PRO A 62 -29.10 6.59 19.86
N ALA A 63 -28.18 7.25 20.57
CA ALA A 63 -28.51 7.78 21.89
C ALA A 63 -29.74 8.71 21.71
N PRO A 64 -30.70 8.71 22.66
CA PRO A 64 -31.78 9.68 22.63
C PRO A 64 -31.19 11.07 22.38
N ILE A 65 -31.73 11.76 21.36
CA ILE A 65 -31.30 13.11 21.01
C ILE A 65 -31.77 13.99 22.16
N GLU A 66 -30.93 14.16 23.17
CA GLU A 66 -31.13 15.19 24.18
C GLU A 66 -31.03 16.52 23.44
N SER A 67 -32.06 17.36 23.54
CA SER A 67 -32.15 18.66 22.86
C SER A 67 -30.92 19.49 23.16
N GLN A 68 -29.95 19.45 22.23
CA GLN A 68 -28.74 20.23 22.32
C GLN A 68 -29.15 21.72 22.21
N PRO A 69 -28.77 22.59 23.16
CA PRO A 69 -29.06 24.00 23.05
C PRO A 69 -28.54 24.52 21.70
N ALA A 70 -29.33 25.37 21.03
CA ALA A 70 -29.10 25.87 19.67
C ALA A 70 -27.80 26.68 19.47
N THR A 71 -26.93 26.72 20.48
CA THR A 71 -25.59 27.31 20.41
C THR A 71 -24.61 26.22 19.99
N PRO A 72 -23.90 26.35 18.87
CA PRO A 72 -22.90 25.36 18.47
C PRO A 72 -21.86 25.23 19.59
N PRO A 73 -21.58 24.01 20.10
CA PRO A 73 -20.60 23.82 21.15
C PRO A 73 -19.22 24.18 20.60
N VAL A 74 -18.65 25.26 21.13
CA VAL A 74 -17.28 25.67 20.85
C VAL A 74 -16.35 24.77 21.66
N PHE A 75 -15.70 23.83 20.98
CA PHE A 75 -14.67 23.00 21.59
C PHE A 75 -13.31 23.73 21.52
N THR A 76 -12.82 24.21 22.67
CA THR A 76 -11.48 24.78 22.79
C THR A 76 -10.50 23.70 23.26
N ILE A 77 -9.56 23.33 22.41
CA ILE A 77 -8.47 22.40 22.74
C ILE A 77 -7.30 23.24 23.27
N HIS A 78 -6.87 22.95 24.52
CA HIS A 78 -5.67 23.54 25.10
C HIS A 78 -4.55 22.50 25.12
N GLU A 79 -3.44 22.79 24.44
CA GLU A 79 -2.22 21.99 24.55
C GLU A 79 -1.46 22.39 25.82
N GLY A 80 -1.23 21.41 26.71
CA GLY A 80 -0.36 21.58 27.88
C GLY A 80 1.10 21.27 27.51
N PRO A 81 2.10 21.84 28.23
CA PRO A 81 3.50 21.52 28.00
C PRO A 81 3.74 20.01 28.14
N LYS A 82 4.36 19.42 27.11
CA LYS A 82 4.77 18.02 27.11
C LYS A 82 5.93 17.88 28.11
N ASP A 83 5.70 17.15 29.20
CA ASP A 83 6.73 16.88 30.21
C ASP A 83 7.92 16.17 29.54
N ARG A 84 9.14 16.67 29.78
CA ARG A 84 10.37 16.27 29.07
C ARG A 84 11.17 15.25 29.87
#